data_AF-A0A7J2J9D7-F1
#
_entry.id   AF-A0A7J2J9D7-F1
#
_cell.length_a   1.000
_cell.length_b   1.000
_cell.length_c   1.000
_cell.angle_alpha   90.00
_cell.angle_beta   90.00
_cell.angle_gamma   90.00
#
_symmetry.space_group_name_H-M   'P 1'
#
loop_
_entity.id
_entity.type
_entity.pdbx_description
1 polymer ?
#
loop_
_entity_poly.entity_id
_entity_poly.type
_entity_poly.pdbx_seq_one_letter_code
_entity_poly.pdbx_strand_id
1 'polypeptide(L)'
;MAEAYWKGNYNQTRIKIMSEVLMHSKKLQELRKEIDRIDEQLISLVAQRLRLAKEIAAIKQKMNLEIRDEKREREIIDCVRKRARELKIDQEFMESLARLVLAQMAGAEREFIGKNGIWAQVQEVFKDYPAQLNVARILFKYGLRVREDGEVMCGDIRIPASQIANEAGVDRRIVDLTAKRILNDKVLSGIFRNLEPFAYLKGVAHSIGLGVVEIIPED
;
A
#
# COMPACT_ATOMS: atom_id res chain seq x y z
N MET A 1 -31.79 -16.53 60.25
CA MET A 1 -31.30 -17.69 59.46
C MET A 1 -31.20 -17.39 57.96
N ALA A 2 -32.11 -16.62 57.35
CA ALA A 2 -32.06 -16.28 55.92
C ALA A 2 -30.90 -15.34 55.49
N GLU A 3 -30.49 -14.39 56.33
CA GLU A 3 -29.40 -13.43 56.02
C GLU A 3 -28.00 -14.08 55.93
N ALA A 4 -27.72 -15.09 56.76
CA ALA A 4 -26.44 -15.81 56.72
C ALA A 4 -26.33 -16.70 55.46
N TYR A 5 -27.45 -17.26 55.01
CA TYR A 5 -27.53 -18.04 53.76
C TYR A 5 -27.33 -17.15 52.52
N TRP A 6 -27.86 -15.93 52.51
CA TRP A 6 -27.70 -14.98 51.41
C TRP A 6 -26.27 -14.41 51.30
N LYS A 7 -25.62 -14.07 52.43
CA LYS A 7 -24.23 -13.55 52.44
C LYS A 7 -23.19 -14.61 52.04
N GLY A 8 -23.41 -15.88 52.38
CA GLY A 8 -22.54 -17.00 51.98
C GLY A 8 -22.52 -17.24 50.47
N ASN A 9 -23.70 -17.28 49.84
CA ASN A 9 -23.81 -17.47 48.39
C ASN A 9 -23.25 -16.28 47.59
N TYR A 10 -23.47 -15.04 48.04
CA TYR A 10 -22.97 -13.84 47.34
C TYR A 10 -21.44 -13.76 47.29
N ASN A 11 -20.78 -14.13 48.40
CA ASN A 11 -19.31 -14.19 48.46
C ASN A 11 -18.75 -15.35 47.64
N GLN A 12 -19.41 -16.52 47.65
CA GLN A 12 -19.01 -17.67 46.83
C GLN A 12 -19.07 -17.34 45.32
N THR A 13 -20.13 -16.65 44.88
CA THR A 13 -20.31 -16.24 43.48
C THR A 13 -19.29 -15.17 43.06
N ARG A 14 -19.01 -14.15 43.90
CA ARG A 14 -17.95 -13.15 43.61
C ARG A 14 -16.56 -13.77 43.53
N ILE A 15 -16.23 -14.70 44.42
CA ILE A 15 -14.93 -15.40 44.39
C ILE A 15 -14.80 -16.23 43.12
N LYS A 16 -15.87 -16.93 42.71
CA LYS A 16 -15.88 -17.72 41.48
C LYS A 16 -15.67 -16.85 40.24
N ILE A 17 -16.45 -15.77 40.09
CA ILE A 17 -16.31 -14.81 38.99
C ILE A 17 -14.90 -14.20 38.96
N MET A 18 -14.36 -13.80 40.12
CA MET A 18 -13.05 -13.19 40.20
C MET A 18 -11.93 -14.19 39.87
N SER A 19 -12.10 -15.47 40.24
CA SER A 19 -11.18 -16.55 39.87
C SER A 19 -11.20 -16.86 38.37
N GLU A 20 -12.40 -16.87 37.76
CA GLU A 20 -12.56 -17.01 36.31
C GLU A 20 -11.93 -15.82 35.57
N VAL A 21 -12.19 -14.58 35.98
CA VAL A 21 -11.58 -13.38 35.39
C VAL A 21 -10.06 -13.42 35.49
N LEU A 22 -9.51 -13.81 36.65
CA LEU A 22 -8.06 -13.92 36.84
C LEU A 22 -7.44 -15.03 35.97
N MET A 23 -8.14 -16.15 35.78
CA MET A 23 -7.72 -17.25 34.90
C MET A 23 -7.72 -16.82 33.43
N HIS A 24 -8.79 -16.17 32.95
CA HIS A 24 -8.86 -15.65 31.57
C HIS A 24 -7.81 -14.55 31.34
N SER A 25 -7.55 -13.69 32.33
CA SER A 25 -6.49 -12.68 32.26
C SER A 25 -5.11 -13.31 32.14
N LYS A 26 -4.82 -14.39 32.88
CA LYS A 26 -3.56 -15.13 32.73
C LYS A 26 -3.44 -15.77 31.36
N LYS A 27 -4.51 -16.42 30.87
CA LYS A 27 -4.49 -17.05 29.55
C LYS A 27 -4.29 -16.04 28.42
N LEU A 28 -4.90 -14.86 28.52
CA LEU A 28 -4.69 -13.76 27.59
C LEU A 28 -3.23 -13.29 27.56
N GLN A 29 -2.58 -13.21 28.72
CA GLN A 29 -1.16 -12.83 28.80
C GLN A 29 -0.24 -13.88 28.19
N GLU A 30 -0.54 -15.17 28.35
CA GLU A 30 0.20 -16.25 27.69
C GLU A 30 0.09 -16.16 26.16
N LEU A 31 -1.12 -15.96 25.64
CA LEU A 31 -1.36 -15.82 24.20
C LEU A 31 -0.64 -14.59 23.61
N ARG A 32 -0.64 -13.46 24.35
CA ARG A 32 0.10 -12.26 23.91
C ARG A 32 1.60 -12.51 23.81
N LYS A 33 2.19 -13.19 24.78
CA LYS A 33 3.62 -13.57 24.71
C LYS A 33 3.93 -14.50 23.55
N GLU A 34 3.00 -15.37 23.19
CA GLU A 34 3.14 -16.23 22.01
C GLU A 34 3.09 -15.42 20.72
N ILE A 35 2.19 -14.44 20.62
CA ILE A 35 2.12 -13.48 19.50
C ILE A 35 3.43 -12.68 19.41
N ASP A 36 3.89 -12.09 20.53
CA ASP A 36 5.13 -11.30 20.56
C ASP A 36 6.32 -12.12 20.04
N ARG A 37 6.40 -13.40 20.42
CA ARG A 37 7.44 -14.32 19.92
C ARG A 37 7.33 -14.59 18.42
N ILE A 38 6.12 -14.74 17.89
CA ILE A 38 5.89 -14.92 16.45
C ILE A 38 6.29 -13.63 15.71
N ASP A 39 5.96 -12.47 16.24
CA ASP A 39 6.29 -11.18 15.64
C ASP A 39 7.81 -10.97 15.55
N GLU A 40 8.57 -11.32 16.59
CA GLU A 40 10.04 -11.31 16.55
C GLU A 40 10.61 -12.22 15.44
N GLN A 41 10.00 -13.39 15.25
CA GLN A 41 10.39 -14.32 14.17
C GLN A 41 10.06 -13.75 12.79
N LEU A 42 8.89 -13.13 12.63
CA LEU A 42 8.49 -12.47 11.39
C LEU A 42 9.48 -11.36 11.01
N ILE A 43 9.84 -10.49 11.96
CA ILE A 43 10.83 -9.41 11.74
C ILE A 43 12.17 -10.00 11.26
N SER A 44 12.65 -11.05 11.94
CA SER A 44 13.90 -11.72 11.60
C SER A 44 13.87 -12.35 10.19
N LEU A 45 12.77 -12.99 9.82
CA LEU A 45 12.57 -13.59 8.49
C LEU A 45 12.49 -12.52 7.41
N VAL A 46 11.78 -11.41 7.65
CA VAL A 46 11.72 -10.28 6.72
C VAL A 46 13.12 -9.68 6.51
N ALA A 47 13.88 -9.45 7.58
CA ALA A 47 15.24 -8.94 7.48
C ALA A 47 16.17 -9.88 6.68
N GLN A 48 16.06 -11.20 6.91
CA GLN A 48 16.80 -12.19 6.12
C GLN A 48 16.41 -12.13 4.64
N ARG A 49 15.11 -12.06 4.35
CA ARG A 49 14.60 -12.00 2.98
C ARG A 49 15.07 -10.74 2.24
N LEU A 50 15.13 -9.59 2.92
CA LEU A 50 15.65 -8.35 2.35
C LEU A 50 17.16 -8.40 2.06
N ARG A 51 17.96 -9.11 2.88
CA ARG A 51 19.39 -9.34 2.57
C ARG A 51 19.56 -10.17 1.30
N LEU A 52 18.81 -11.26 1.17
CA LEU A 52 18.83 -12.10 -0.05
C LEU A 52 18.42 -11.30 -1.30
N ALA A 53 17.46 -10.38 -1.17
CA ALA A 53 17.08 -9.47 -2.25
C ALA A 53 18.28 -8.64 -2.74
N LYS A 54 19.02 -8.01 -1.81
CA LYS A 54 20.21 -7.21 -2.13
C LYS A 54 21.29 -8.03 -2.85
N GLU A 55 21.49 -9.28 -2.43
CA GLU A 55 22.43 -10.20 -3.10
C GLU A 55 21.98 -10.52 -4.53
N ILE A 56 20.70 -10.82 -4.73
CA ILE A 56 20.11 -11.06 -6.07
C ILE A 56 20.26 -9.82 -6.95
N ALA A 57 20.00 -8.63 -6.43
CA ALA A 57 20.16 -7.37 -7.14
C ALA A 57 21.58 -7.16 -7.65
N ALA A 58 22.58 -7.39 -6.79
CA ALA A 58 24.00 -7.30 -7.15
C ALA A 58 24.40 -8.29 -8.26
N ILE A 59 23.79 -9.48 -8.28
CA ILE A 59 24.00 -10.47 -9.35
C ILE A 59 23.35 -10.01 -10.66
N LYS A 60 22.08 -9.61 -10.61
CA LYS A 60 21.34 -9.13 -11.80
C LYS A 60 22.03 -7.93 -12.46
N GLN A 61 22.59 -7.01 -11.66
CA GLN A 61 23.35 -5.87 -12.14
C GLN A 61 24.59 -6.31 -12.95
N LYS A 62 25.38 -7.25 -12.42
CA LYS A 62 26.55 -7.78 -13.15
C LYS A 62 26.17 -8.47 -14.46
N MET A 63 24.96 -9.02 -14.53
CA MET A 63 24.42 -9.70 -15.71
C MET A 63 23.65 -8.77 -16.65
N ASN A 64 23.51 -7.47 -16.32
CA ASN A 64 22.71 -6.49 -17.05
C ASN A 64 21.26 -6.96 -17.32
N LEU A 65 20.67 -7.67 -16.36
CA LEU A 65 19.28 -8.15 -16.43
C LEU A 65 18.31 -7.09 -15.90
N GLU A 66 17.07 -7.13 -16.38
CA GLU A 66 16.00 -6.30 -15.82
C GLU A 66 15.77 -6.62 -14.34
N ILE A 67 15.54 -5.57 -13.55
CA ILE A 67 15.30 -5.69 -12.10
C ILE A 67 14.03 -6.52 -11.87
N ARG A 68 12.96 -6.16 -12.58
CA ARG A 68 11.65 -6.77 -12.44
C ARG A 68 11.59 -8.10 -13.19
N ASP A 69 11.28 -9.16 -12.47
CA ASP A 69 11.04 -10.48 -13.04
C ASP A 69 9.56 -10.84 -12.83
N GLU A 70 8.72 -10.46 -13.81
CA GLU A 70 7.27 -10.68 -13.74
C GLU A 70 6.88 -12.15 -13.70
N LYS A 71 7.72 -13.03 -14.25
CA LYS A 71 7.48 -14.47 -14.17
C LYS A 71 7.69 -14.94 -12.74
N ARG A 72 8.80 -14.53 -12.13
CA ARG A 72 9.10 -14.88 -10.74
C ARG A 72 8.08 -14.29 -9.75
N GLU A 73 7.65 -13.04 -9.96
CA GLU A 73 6.60 -12.42 -9.15
C GLU A 73 5.31 -13.25 -9.19
N ARG A 74 4.87 -13.66 -10.39
CA ARG A 74 3.68 -14.52 -10.56
C ARG A 74 3.82 -15.84 -9.82
N GLU A 75 4.95 -16.52 -9.97
CA GLU A 75 5.23 -17.78 -9.26
C GLU A 75 5.13 -17.64 -7.74
N ILE A 76 5.62 -16.52 -7.19
CA ILE A 76 5.54 -16.23 -5.75
C ILE A 76 4.09 -16.03 -5.33
N ILE A 77 3.31 -15.23 -6.06
CA ILE A 77 1.90 -14.99 -5.74
C ILE A 77 1.08 -16.28 -5.81
N ASP A 78 1.28 -17.11 -6.83
CA ASP A 78 0.57 -18.38 -6.96
C ASP A 78 0.90 -19.34 -5.82
N CYS A 79 2.18 -19.41 -5.43
CA CYS A 79 2.62 -20.19 -4.27
C CYS A 79 1.97 -19.70 -2.96
N VAL A 80 1.94 -18.38 -2.75
CA VAL A 80 1.32 -17.76 -1.57
C VAL A 80 -0.17 -18.06 -1.51
N ARG A 81 -0.91 -17.89 -2.62
CA ARG A 81 -2.34 -18.19 -2.69
C ARG A 81 -2.63 -19.66 -2.37
N LYS A 82 -1.84 -20.57 -2.94
CA LYS A 82 -1.97 -22.01 -2.66
C LYS A 82 -1.75 -22.30 -1.17
N ARG A 83 -0.70 -21.74 -0.58
CA ARG A 83 -0.37 -21.99 0.84
C ARG A 83 -1.40 -21.36 1.79
N ALA A 84 -1.89 -20.16 1.48
CA ALA A 84 -2.96 -19.50 2.23
C ALA A 84 -4.21 -20.38 2.27
N ARG A 85 -4.59 -20.98 1.13
CA ARG A 85 -5.71 -21.92 1.05
C ARG A 85 -5.52 -23.14 1.94
N GLU A 86 -4.33 -23.75 1.93
CA GLU A 86 -4.01 -24.92 2.77
C GLU A 86 -4.08 -24.59 4.27
N LEU A 87 -3.67 -23.38 4.65
CA LEU A 87 -3.67 -22.90 6.03
C LEU A 87 -4.99 -22.25 6.46
N LYS A 88 -6.00 -22.19 5.57
CA LYS A 88 -7.29 -21.51 5.78
C LYS A 88 -7.14 -20.02 6.15
N ILE A 89 -6.15 -19.36 5.55
CA ILE A 89 -5.94 -17.91 5.65
C ILE A 89 -6.53 -17.27 4.38
N ASP A 90 -7.05 -16.05 4.52
CA ASP A 90 -7.55 -15.28 3.39
C ASP A 90 -6.46 -15.08 2.31
N GLN A 91 -6.81 -15.37 1.06
CA GLN A 91 -5.86 -15.37 -0.06
C GLN A 91 -5.48 -13.94 -0.46
N GLU A 92 -6.43 -13.01 -0.44
CA GLU A 92 -6.21 -11.61 -0.83
C GLU A 92 -5.32 -10.89 0.18
N PHE A 93 -5.55 -11.15 1.47
CA PHE A 93 -4.68 -10.68 2.55
C PHE A 93 -3.24 -11.17 2.40
N MET A 94 -3.04 -12.48 2.19
CA MET A 94 -1.70 -13.04 2.05
C MET A 94 -0.99 -12.59 0.78
N GLU A 95 -1.72 -12.44 -0.32
CA GLU A 95 -1.20 -11.85 -1.54
C GLU A 95 -0.78 -10.39 -1.31
N SER A 96 -1.59 -9.59 -0.63
CA SER A 96 -1.29 -8.20 -0.31
C SER A 96 -0.01 -8.10 0.52
N LEU A 97 0.15 -8.96 1.53
CA LEU A 97 1.37 -9.06 2.32
C LEU A 97 2.58 -9.44 1.45
N ALA A 98 2.44 -10.42 0.57
CA ALA A 98 3.51 -10.83 -0.34
C ALA A 98 3.91 -9.71 -1.30
N ARG A 99 2.94 -9.00 -1.87
CA ARG A 99 3.15 -7.83 -2.75
C ARG A 99 3.84 -6.70 -2.01
N LEU A 100 3.49 -6.44 -0.75
CA LEU A 100 4.16 -5.46 0.09
C LEU A 100 5.64 -5.80 0.26
N VAL A 101 5.94 -7.03 0.65
CA VAL A 101 7.32 -7.49 0.86
C VAL A 101 8.12 -7.50 -0.46
N LEU A 102 7.48 -7.81 -1.59
CA LEU A 102 8.08 -7.72 -2.93
C LEU A 102 8.35 -6.26 -3.36
N ALA A 103 7.40 -5.35 -3.10
CA ALA A 103 7.52 -3.94 -3.47
C ALA A 103 8.72 -3.28 -2.77
N GLN A 104 8.96 -3.62 -1.50
CA GLN A 104 10.14 -3.17 -0.75
C GLN A 104 11.46 -3.63 -1.37
N MET A 105 11.48 -4.79 -2.05
CA MET A 105 12.67 -5.21 -2.81
C MET A 105 12.89 -4.32 -4.02
N ALA A 106 11.84 -4.08 -4.81
CA ALA A 106 11.95 -3.26 -6.01
C ALA A 106 12.30 -1.80 -5.70
N GLY A 107 11.94 -1.27 -4.52
CA GLY A 107 12.33 0.06 -4.04
C GLY A 107 13.79 0.11 -3.58
N ALA A 108 14.24 -0.83 -2.74
CA ALA A 108 15.65 -0.93 -2.33
C ALA A 108 16.61 -1.20 -3.50
N GLU A 109 16.11 -1.80 -4.59
CA GLU A 109 16.83 -2.00 -5.84
C GLU A 109 16.87 -0.73 -6.73
N ARG A 110 15.94 0.22 -6.54
CA ARG A 110 15.90 1.51 -7.25
C ARG A 110 16.85 2.55 -6.67
N GLU A 111 17.08 2.56 -5.37
CA GLU A 111 18.08 3.44 -4.72
C GLU A 111 19.48 3.26 -5.33
N PHE A 112 19.79 2.07 -5.84
CA PHE A 112 21.04 1.75 -6.53
C PHE A 112 21.04 2.06 -8.04
N ILE A 113 19.86 2.22 -8.65
CA ILE A 113 19.69 2.62 -10.05
C ILE A 113 19.17 4.05 -10.08
N GLY A 114 20.01 4.96 -9.59
CA GLY A 114 19.85 6.39 -9.86
C GLY A 114 19.68 6.60 -11.38
N LYS A 115 18.56 7.24 -11.74
CA LYS A 115 17.99 7.49 -13.09
C LYS A 115 17.06 6.39 -13.60
N ASN A 116 15.77 6.47 -13.23
CA ASN A 116 14.59 6.33 -14.12
C ASN A 116 13.30 6.10 -13.31
N GLY A 117 13.03 6.93 -12.31
CA GLY A 117 11.72 6.98 -11.67
C GLY A 117 10.64 7.51 -12.62
N ILE A 118 9.38 7.19 -12.34
CA ILE A 118 8.23 7.72 -13.10
C ILE A 118 8.27 9.25 -13.19
N TRP A 119 8.71 9.92 -12.11
CA TRP A 119 8.86 11.38 -12.10
C TRP A 119 9.97 11.89 -13.02
N ALA A 120 11.07 11.16 -13.16
CA ALA A 120 12.12 11.54 -14.11
C ALA A 120 11.60 11.52 -15.55
N GLN A 121 10.76 10.53 -15.89
CA GLN A 121 10.12 10.42 -17.21
C GLN A 121 9.13 11.55 -17.45
N VAL A 122 8.26 11.85 -16.48
CA VAL A 122 7.31 12.96 -16.61
C VAL A 122 8.07 14.30 -16.71
N GLN A 123 9.11 14.52 -15.90
CA GLN A 123 9.95 15.72 -15.98
C GLN A 123 10.62 15.86 -17.35
N GLU A 124 11.13 14.76 -17.93
CA GLU A 124 11.76 14.79 -19.26
C GLU A 124 10.75 15.15 -20.36
N VAL A 125 9.55 14.56 -20.35
CA VAL A 125 8.49 14.85 -21.35
C VAL A 125 8.04 16.31 -21.30
N PHE A 126 8.04 16.92 -20.12
CA PHE A 126 7.58 18.29 -19.89
C PHE A 126 8.71 19.30 -19.63
N LYS A 127 9.98 18.96 -19.90
CA LYS A 127 11.14 19.82 -19.58
C LYS A 127 11.04 21.22 -20.17
N ASP A 128 10.51 21.33 -21.39
CA ASP A 128 10.32 22.60 -22.11
C ASP A 128 8.94 23.23 -21.86
N TYR A 129 8.12 22.62 -20.99
CA TYR A 129 6.70 22.98 -20.77
C TYR A 129 6.34 23.00 -19.27
N PRO A 130 6.93 23.91 -18.46
CA PRO A 130 6.75 23.92 -17.00
C PRO A 130 5.29 24.10 -16.54
N ALA A 131 4.48 24.86 -17.28
CA ALA A 131 3.05 25.00 -16.98
C ALA A 131 2.29 23.68 -17.16
N GLN A 132 2.65 22.87 -18.17
CA GLN A 132 2.06 21.56 -18.39
C GLN A 132 2.52 20.54 -17.32
N LEU A 133 3.78 20.65 -16.88
CA LEU A 133 4.32 19.86 -15.77
C LEU A 133 3.51 20.07 -14.48
N ASN A 134 3.12 21.30 -14.16
CA ASN A 134 2.28 21.59 -13.00
C ASN A 134 0.92 20.89 -13.08
N VAL A 135 0.29 20.89 -14.26
CA VAL A 135 -0.96 20.14 -14.49
C VAL A 135 -0.73 18.64 -14.27
N ALA A 136 0.33 18.07 -14.87
CA ALA A 136 0.65 16.65 -14.70
C ALA A 136 0.89 16.26 -13.23
N ARG A 137 1.52 17.14 -12.44
CA ARG A 137 1.67 16.97 -10.98
C ARG A 137 0.33 16.87 -10.26
N ILE A 138 -0.60 17.75 -10.57
CA ILE A 138 -1.95 17.74 -9.97
C ILE A 138 -2.69 16.45 -10.35
N LEU A 139 -2.67 16.07 -11.62
CA LEU A 139 -3.31 14.84 -12.07
C LEU A 139 -2.76 13.62 -11.31
N PHE A 140 -1.44 13.49 -11.22
CA PHE A 140 -0.79 12.39 -10.51
C PHE A 140 -1.11 12.41 -9.01
N LYS A 141 -0.99 13.57 -8.35
CA LYS A 141 -1.23 13.75 -6.91
C LYS A 141 -2.61 13.27 -6.47
N TYR A 142 -3.63 13.53 -7.29
CA TYR A 142 -5.01 13.20 -6.95
C TYR A 142 -5.51 11.91 -7.63
N GLY A 143 -4.65 11.21 -8.38
CA GLY A 143 -5.04 10.01 -9.12
C GLY A 143 -6.07 10.30 -10.23
N LEU A 144 -6.01 11.49 -10.85
CA LEU A 144 -6.93 11.87 -11.90
C LEU A 144 -6.51 11.23 -13.22
N ARG A 145 -7.44 10.50 -13.82
CA ARG A 145 -7.26 9.75 -15.06
C ARG A 145 -7.41 10.65 -16.28
N VAL A 146 -6.60 10.43 -17.32
CA VAL A 146 -6.85 11.01 -18.65
C VAL A 146 -7.48 9.94 -19.53
N ARG A 147 -8.71 10.16 -20.03
CA ARG A 147 -9.39 9.27 -20.97
C ARG A 147 -8.85 9.43 -22.39
N GLU A 148 -9.17 8.48 -23.27
CA GLU A 148 -8.71 8.49 -24.67
C GLU A 148 -9.17 9.71 -25.46
N ASP A 149 -10.30 10.32 -25.09
CA ASP A 149 -10.82 11.56 -25.65
C ASP A 149 -10.14 12.83 -25.09
N GLY A 150 -9.19 12.67 -24.15
CA GLY A 150 -8.47 13.76 -23.50
C GLY A 150 -9.17 14.33 -22.28
N GLU A 151 -10.33 13.80 -21.89
CA GLU A 151 -11.02 14.27 -20.69
C GLU A 151 -10.35 13.77 -19.41
N VAL A 152 -10.34 14.63 -18.39
CA VAL A 152 -9.79 14.30 -17.07
C VAL A 152 -10.91 13.82 -16.15
N MET A 153 -10.69 12.70 -15.47
CA MET A 153 -11.69 12.00 -14.67
C MET A 153 -11.19 11.73 -13.24
N CYS A 154 -12.11 11.76 -12.29
CA CYS A 154 -11.97 11.24 -10.94
C CYS A 154 -12.95 10.07 -10.79
N GLY A 155 -12.46 8.83 -10.98
CA GLY A 155 -13.35 7.70 -11.21
C GLY A 155 -14.21 7.95 -12.46
N ASP A 156 -15.54 7.90 -12.32
CA ASP A 156 -16.49 8.19 -13.40
C ASP A 156 -16.91 9.67 -13.47
N ILE A 157 -16.40 10.52 -12.58
CA ILE A 157 -16.74 11.94 -12.51
C ILE A 157 -15.80 12.74 -13.39
N ARG A 158 -16.33 13.43 -14.40
CA ARG A 158 -15.56 14.36 -15.23
C ARG A 158 -15.15 15.58 -14.42
N ILE A 159 -13.85 15.89 -14.41
CA ILE A 159 -13.31 17.07 -13.76
C ILE A 159 -13.18 18.20 -14.81
N PRO A 160 -13.85 19.36 -14.60
CA PRO A 160 -13.74 20.47 -15.54
C PRO A 160 -12.31 21.01 -15.65
N ALA A 161 -11.83 21.22 -16.87
CA ALA A 161 -10.48 21.75 -17.13
C ALA A 161 -10.20 23.07 -16.39
N SER A 162 -11.20 23.93 -16.21
CA SER A 162 -11.06 25.18 -15.45
C SER A 162 -10.71 24.97 -13.98
N GLN A 163 -11.24 23.92 -13.33
CA GLN A 163 -10.94 23.61 -11.92
C GLN A 163 -9.50 23.13 -11.76
N ILE A 164 -9.05 22.28 -12.70
CA ILE A 164 -7.67 21.79 -12.74
C ILE A 164 -6.71 22.95 -13.00
N ALA A 165 -7.07 23.85 -13.92
CA ALA A 165 -6.23 25.00 -14.27
C ALA A 165 -6.08 25.96 -13.08
N ASN A 166 -7.17 26.22 -12.35
CA ASN A 166 -7.15 27.05 -11.16
C ASN A 166 -6.23 26.48 -10.08
N GLU A 167 -6.35 25.18 -9.78
CA GLU A 167 -5.48 24.49 -8.82
C GLU A 167 -4.01 24.47 -9.27
N ALA A 168 -3.75 24.28 -10.56
CA ALA A 168 -2.40 24.26 -11.12
C ALA A 168 -1.81 25.67 -11.33
N GLY A 169 -2.60 26.74 -11.16
CA GLY A 169 -2.19 28.12 -11.41
C GLY A 169 -1.90 28.43 -12.89
N VAL A 170 -2.65 27.82 -13.81
CA VAL A 170 -2.45 27.94 -15.27
C VAL A 170 -3.74 28.29 -16.02
N ASP A 171 -3.61 28.66 -17.29
CA ASP A 171 -4.77 28.82 -18.19
C ASP A 171 -5.41 27.45 -18.54
N ARG A 172 -6.74 27.40 -18.69
CA ARG A 172 -7.46 26.14 -18.96
C ARG A 172 -6.97 25.41 -20.21
N ARG A 173 -6.49 26.12 -21.23
CA ARG A 173 -5.99 25.53 -22.48
C ARG A 173 -4.74 24.69 -22.23
N ILE A 174 -3.98 25.03 -21.19
CA ILE A 174 -2.80 24.25 -20.80
C ILE A 174 -3.23 22.84 -20.36
N VAL A 175 -4.38 22.69 -19.71
CA VAL A 175 -4.90 21.37 -19.31
C VAL A 175 -5.18 20.50 -20.54
N ASP A 176 -5.84 21.05 -21.54
CA ASP A 176 -6.15 20.35 -22.80
C ASP A 176 -4.86 19.97 -23.56
N LEU A 177 -3.86 20.86 -23.56
CA LEU A 177 -2.54 20.58 -24.16
C LEU A 177 -1.77 19.51 -23.39
N THR A 178 -1.81 19.53 -22.05
CA THR A 178 -1.20 18.53 -21.20
C THR A 178 -1.81 17.16 -21.46
N ALA A 179 -3.14 17.05 -21.47
CA ALA A 179 -3.84 15.78 -21.73
C ALA A 179 -3.44 15.18 -23.10
N LYS A 180 -3.40 16.01 -24.15
CA LYS A 180 -2.93 15.58 -25.48
C LYS A 180 -1.47 15.11 -25.45
N ARG A 181 -0.58 15.82 -24.76
CA ARG A 181 0.83 15.43 -24.66
C ARG A 181 1.00 14.11 -23.92
N ILE A 182 0.26 13.90 -22.83
CA ILE A 182 0.22 12.64 -22.08
C ILE A 182 -0.22 11.49 -23.00
N LEU A 183 -1.30 11.65 -23.75
CA LEU A 183 -1.84 10.61 -24.62
C LEU A 183 -0.90 10.26 -25.79
N ASN A 184 -0.14 11.24 -26.28
CA ASN A 184 0.83 11.05 -27.37
C ASN A 184 2.13 10.38 -26.92
N ASP A 185 2.46 10.42 -25.63
CA ASP A 185 3.61 9.70 -25.08
C ASP A 185 3.23 8.28 -24.66
N LYS A 186 3.92 7.28 -25.20
CA LYS A 186 3.57 5.86 -24.97
C LYS A 186 3.64 5.47 -23.50
N VAL A 187 4.59 6.03 -22.75
CA VAL A 187 4.83 5.68 -21.35
C VAL A 187 3.82 6.40 -20.46
N LEU A 188 3.69 7.72 -20.61
CA LEU A 188 2.75 8.52 -19.82
C LEU A 188 1.30 8.12 -20.10
N SER A 189 0.95 7.83 -21.36
CA SER A 189 -0.39 7.34 -21.70
C SER A 189 -0.74 6.08 -20.91
N GLY A 190 0.18 5.11 -20.83
CA GLY A 190 -0.01 3.90 -20.03
C GLY A 190 -0.21 4.17 -18.54
N ILE A 191 0.45 5.19 -17.99
CA ILE A 191 0.32 5.57 -16.58
C ILE A 191 -0.98 6.32 -16.32
N PHE A 192 -1.15 7.48 -16.96
CA PHE A 192 -2.22 8.44 -16.65
C PHE A 192 -3.61 7.95 -17.06
N ARG A 193 -3.70 6.99 -17.98
CA ARG A 193 -4.98 6.32 -18.30
C ARG A 193 -5.42 5.32 -17.25
N ASN A 194 -4.52 4.88 -16.38
CA ASN A 194 -4.78 3.88 -15.35
C ASN A 194 -4.72 4.47 -13.93
N LEU A 195 -4.55 5.78 -13.79
CA LEU A 195 -4.67 6.44 -12.50
C LEU A 195 -6.08 6.23 -11.92
N GLU A 196 -6.13 6.05 -10.61
CA GLU A 196 -7.36 5.94 -9.84
C GLU A 196 -7.26 6.79 -8.58
N PRO A 197 -8.30 7.60 -8.29
CA PRO A 197 -8.39 8.30 -7.03
C PRO A 197 -8.72 7.29 -5.93
N PHE A 198 -8.00 7.36 -4.81
CA PHE A 198 -8.26 6.52 -3.65
C PHE A 198 -8.65 7.37 -2.44
N ALA A 199 -9.63 6.91 -1.66
CA ALA A 199 -10.03 7.59 -0.44
C ALA A 199 -8.92 7.45 0.62
N TYR A 200 -8.33 8.56 1.04
CA TYR A 200 -7.30 8.55 2.07
C TYR A 200 -7.93 8.50 3.47
N LEU A 201 -8.10 7.30 4.00
CA LEU A 201 -8.85 7.08 5.25
C LEU A 201 -8.01 7.20 6.52
N LYS A 202 -6.70 7.47 6.45
CA LYS A 202 -5.82 7.53 7.62
C LYS A 202 -6.35 8.48 8.70
N GLY A 203 -6.87 9.65 8.31
CA GLY A 203 -7.39 10.65 9.24
C GLY A 203 -8.71 10.26 9.93
N VAL A 204 -9.46 9.30 9.37
CA VAL A 204 -10.75 8.84 9.91
C VAL A 204 -10.72 7.40 10.41
N ALA A 205 -9.64 6.66 10.17
CA ALA A 205 -9.51 5.23 10.44
C ALA A 205 -9.98 4.83 11.84
N HIS A 206 -9.54 5.59 12.85
CA HIS A 206 -9.84 5.31 14.26
C HIS A 206 -11.33 5.47 14.58
N SER A 207 -12.02 6.46 13.99
CA SER A 207 -13.43 6.73 14.28
C SER A 207 -14.38 5.73 13.64
N ILE A 208 -13.94 5.00 12.62
CA ILE A 208 -14.72 3.98 11.91
C ILE A 208 -14.23 2.55 12.19
N GLY A 209 -13.33 2.38 13.17
CA GLY A 209 -12.85 1.05 13.60
C GLY A 209 -12.00 0.32 12.56
N LEU A 210 -11.38 1.05 11.62
CA LEU A 210 -10.49 0.48 10.60
C LEU A 210 -9.03 0.52 11.05
N GLY A 211 -8.31 -0.58 10.82
CA GLY A 211 -6.84 -0.57 10.78
C GLY A 211 -6.38 -0.06 9.42
N VAL A 212 -5.61 1.03 9.40
CA VAL A 212 -5.04 1.58 8.16
C VAL A 212 -3.53 1.38 8.15
N VAL A 213 -3.03 0.77 7.09
CA VAL A 213 -1.60 0.68 6.79
C VAL A 213 -1.33 1.58 5.58
N GLU A 214 -0.52 2.62 5.77
CA GLU A 214 -0.05 3.47 4.69
C GLU A 214 1.37 3.05 4.31
N ILE A 215 1.59 2.82 3.01
CA ILE A 215 2.91 2.51 2.47
C ILE A 215 3.25 3.62 1.50
N ILE A 216 4.15 4.50 1.92
CA ILE A 216 4.73 5.53 1.06
C ILE A 216 6.04 4.94 0.54
N PRO A 217 6.16 4.61 -0.75
CA PRO A 217 7.45 4.27 -1.31
C PRO A 217 8.33 5.53 -1.30
N GLU A 218 9.49 5.45 -0.66
CA GLU A 218 10.54 6.45 -0.78
C GLU A 218 11.45 6.05 -1.97
N ASP A 219 11.89 7.04 -2.75
CA ASP A 219 12.76 6.84 -3.95
C ASP A 219 14.20 6.49 -3.56
#